data_AF-A0A830DCZ0-F1
#
_entry.id   AF-A0A830DCZ0-F1
#
_cell.length_a   1.000
_cell.length_b   1.000
_cell.length_c   1.000
_cell.angle_alpha   90.00
_cell.angle_beta   90.00
_cell.angle_gamma   90.00
#
_symmetry.space_group_name_H-M   'P 1'
#
loop_
_entity.id
_entity.type
_entity.pdbx_description
1 polymer ?
#
loop_
_entity_poly.entity_id
_entity_poly.type
_entity_poly.pdbx_seq_one_letter_code
_entity_poly.pdbx_strand_id
1 'polypeptide(L)'
;MVSQVAGGGRTKKSMLKARNAYHKYRGKRNSWPKVRGVAMNLVEHPHGGGNHQHTGHASTVCRDAPPGQKVGLISAWRAAAKADKA
;
A
#
# COMPACT_ATOMS: atom_id res chain seq x y z
N MET A 1 -1.96 -34.12 4.22
CA MET A 1 -3.01 -33.79 3.22
C MET A 1 -2.33 -33.36 1.94
N VAL A 2 -2.63 -34.02 0.82
CA VAL A 2 -2.06 -33.71 -0.50
C VAL A 2 -3.22 -33.43 -1.45
N SER A 3 -3.65 -32.18 -1.51
CA SER A 3 -4.69 -31.70 -2.43
C SER A 3 -4.71 -30.16 -2.45
N GLN A 4 -5.31 -29.56 -3.49
CA GLN A 4 -5.43 -28.10 -3.57
C GLN A 4 -6.35 -27.54 -2.48
N VAL A 5 -6.01 -26.36 -1.96
CA VAL A 5 -6.85 -25.65 -0.98
C VAL A 5 -8.13 -25.15 -1.67
N ALA A 6 -9.29 -25.45 -1.08
CA ALA A 6 -10.59 -24.98 -1.56
C ALA A 6 -10.74 -23.45 -1.46
N GLY A 7 -11.69 -22.87 -2.21
CA GLY A 7 -11.98 -21.42 -2.17
C GLY A 7 -11.17 -20.56 -3.15
N GLY A 8 -10.61 -21.16 -4.20
CA GLY A 8 -9.96 -20.45 -5.31
C GLY A 8 -10.90 -19.46 -6.01
N GLY A 9 -10.33 -18.44 -6.67
CA GLY A 9 -11.09 -17.45 -7.46
C GLY A 9 -11.76 -16.31 -6.68
N ARG A 10 -11.68 -16.31 -5.34
CA ARG A 10 -12.27 -15.27 -4.46
C ARG A 10 -11.91 -13.83 -4.85
N THR A 11 -10.72 -13.59 -5.37
CA THR A 11 -10.22 -12.26 -5.76
C THR A 11 -10.67 -11.80 -7.14
N LYS A 12 -11.21 -12.68 -7.99
CA LYS A 12 -11.68 -12.33 -9.34
C LYS A 12 -12.91 -11.42 -9.30
N LYS A 13 -13.76 -11.56 -8.28
CA LYS A 13 -14.91 -10.67 -8.07
C LYS A 13 -14.43 -9.33 -7.50
N SER A 14 -14.76 -8.25 -8.19
CA SER A 14 -14.47 -6.89 -7.71
C SER A 14 -15.27 -6.55 -6.45
N MET A 15 -14.70 -5.68 -5.60
CA MET A 15 -15.33 -5.29 -4.32
C MET A 15 -16.49 -4.29 -4.50
N LEU A 16 -16.48 -3.52 -5.60
CA LEU A 16 -17.45 -2.49 -6.01
C LEU A 16 -17.67 -1.35 -5.00
N LYS A 17 -18.18 -1.64 -3.80
CA LYS A 17 -18.56 -0.65 -2.78
C LYS A 17 -17.64 -0.68 -1.57
N ALA A 18 -17.43 0.50 -0.96
CA ALA A 18 -16.66 0.64 0.28
C ALA A 18 -17.22 -0.19 1.44
N ARG A 19 -18.56 -0.30 1.56
CA ARG A 19 -19.23 -1.12 2.59
C ARG A 19 -18.82 -2.61 2.54
N ASN A 20 -18.59 -3.14 1.34
CA ASN A 20 -18.12 -4.53 1.19
C ASN A 20 -16.68 -4.68 1.72
N ALA A 21 -15.84 -3.66 1.55
CA ALA A 21 -14.50 -3.62 2.13
C ALA A 21 -14.53 -3.46 3.66
N TYR A 22 -15.43 -2.63 4.19
CA TYR A 22 -15.64 -2.50 5.64
C TYR A 22 -15.92 -3.86 6.29
N HIS A 23 -16.91 -4.62 5.81
CA HIS A 23 -17.22 -5.94 6.36
C HIS A 23 -16.09 -6.96 6.14
N LYS A 24 -15.31 -6.84 5.06
CA LYS A 24 -14.12 -7.69 4.82
C LYS A 24 -13.01 -7.45 5.85
N TYR A 25 -12.78 -6.20 6.27
CA TYR A 25 -11.72 -5.85 7.22
C TYR A 25 -12.19 -5.90 8.68
N ARG A 26 -13.50 -5.74 8.96
CA ARG A 26 -14.08 -5.82 10.31
C ARG A 26 -13.74 -7.11 11.04
N GLY A 27 -13.78 -8.25 10.36
CA GLY A 27 -13.45 -9.57 10.93
C GLY A 27 -11.96 -9.93 10.91
N LYS A 28 -11.08 -8.99 10.55
CA LYS A 28 -9.63 -9.23 10.46
C LYS A 28 -8.87 -8.33 11.43
N ARG A 29 -8.52 -7.12 11.00
CA ARG A 29 -7.77 -6.13 11.77
C ARG A 29 -8.18 -4.72 11.37
N ASN A 30 -7.98 -3.77 12.28
CA ASN A 30 -8.22 -2.35 12.00
C ASN A 30 -7.11 -1.75 11.11
N SER A 31 -7.17 -2.04 9.80
CA SER A 31 -6.20 -1.51 8.81
C SER A 31 -6.85 -0.84 7.60
N TRP A 32 -8.15 -0.55 7.69
CA TRP A 32 -8.94 0.10 6.66
C TRP A 32 -9.92 1.07 7.35
N PRO A 33 -10.09 2.31 6.87
CA PRO A 33 -9.54 2.92 5.66
C PRO A 33 -8.04 3.24 5.76
N LYS A 34 -7.38 3.47 4.62
CA LYS A 34 -5.97 3.92 4.56
C LYS A 34 -5.89 5.33 4.02
N VAL A 35 -5.25 6.23 4.78
CA VAL A 35 -4.98 7.61 4.35
C VAL A 35 -3.66 7.64 3.58
N ARG A 36 -3.57 8.48 2.54
CA ARG A 36 -2.33 8.69 1.79
C ARG A 36 -1.39 9.56 2.60
N GLY A 37 -0.14 9.14 2.75
CA GLY A 37 0.85 9.90 3.52
C GLY A 37 1.14 11.31 3.00
N VAL A 38 0.98 11.53 1.70
CA VAL A 38 1.09 12.88 1.10
C VAL A 38 0.01 13.83 1.64
N ALA A 39 -1.19 13.32 1.91
CA ALA A 39 -2.29 14.11 2.47
C ALA A 39 -2.15 14.35 4.00
N MET A 40 -1.06 13.90 4.62
CA MET A 40 -0.81 14.10 6.04
C MET A 40 0.12 15.30 6.26
N ASN A 41 0.20 15.78 7.50
CA ASN A 41 1.13 16.82 7.89
C ASN A 41 2.58 16.28 7.91
N LEU A 42 3.56 17.18 7.77
CA LEU A 42 4.99 16.83 7.80
C LEU A 42 5.41 16.04 9.05
N VAL A 43 4.82 16.37 10.21
CA VAL A 43 5.11 15.72 11.49
C VAL A 43 4.72 14.24 11.52
N GLU A 44 3.63 13.88 10.82
CA GLU A 44 3.06 12.54 10.87
C GLU A 44 3.66 11.61 9.82
N HIS A 45 4.14 12.16 8.70
CA HIS A 45 4.54 11.36 7.56
C HIS A 45 5.65 12.02 6.74
N PRO A 46 6.71 11.28 6.34
CA PRO A 46 7.84 11.85 5.58
C PRO A 46 7.44 12.54 4.27
N HIS A 47 6.40 12.04 3.61
CA HIS A 47 5.86 12.62 2.37
C HIS A 47 4.82 13.73 2.59
N GLY A 48 4.53 14.09 3.84
CA GLY A 48 3.46 15.02 4.19
C GLY A 48 3.88 16.48 4.12
N GLY A 49 2.89 17.37 4.04
CA GLY A 49 3.08 18.83 4.02
C GLY A 49 3.30 19.42 2.62
N GLY A 50 3.64 20.71 2.60
CA GLY A 50 3.78 21.51 1.37
C GLY A 50 2.48 22.12 0.87
N ASN A 51 2.59 23.13 0.00
CA ASN A 51 1.43 23.85 -0.59
C ASN A 51 0.72 23.03 -1.68
N HIS A 52 1.44 22.11 -2.32
CA HIS A 52 0.91 21.18 -3.30
C HIS A 52 1.18 19.76 -2.85
N GLN A 53 0.30 18.83 -3.19
CA GLN A 53 0.44 17.43 -2.80
C GLN A 53 1.48 16.72 -3.66
N HIS A 54 2.71 16.65 -3.15
CA HIS A 54 3.84 16.00 -3.81
C HIS A 54 4.77 15.37 -2.77
N THR A 55 5.55 14.36 -3.17
CA THR A 55 6.47 13.64 -2.26
C THR A 55 7.71 14.46 -1.90
N GLY A 56 8.10 15.45 -2.70
CA GLY A 56 9.30 16.27 -2.51
C GLY A 56 10.63 15.57 -2.83
N HIS A 57 10.74 14.27 -2.55
CA HIS A 57 11.93 13.45 -2.80
C HIS A 57 11.56 12.13 -3.50
N ALA A 58 12.58 11.36 -3.90
CA ALA A 58 12.38 10.02 -4.44
C ALA A 58 11.64 9.12 -3.44
N SER A 59 10.64 8.37 -3.91
CA SER A 59 9.86 7.45 -3.05
C SER A 59 10.57 6.12 -2.82
N THR A 60 11.75 5.90 -3.42
CA THR A 60 12.59 4.72 -3.21
C THR A 60 13.51 4.90 -2.01
N VAL A 61 13.43 4.00 -1.04
CA VAL A 61 14.15 4.12 0.23
C VAL A 61 15.13 2.95 0.42
N CYS A 62 16.29 3.23 1.00
CA CYS A 62 17.31 2.21 1.30
C CYS A 62 16.80 1.13 2.26
N ARG A 63 17.38 -0.09 2.19
CA ARG A 63 17.07 -1.20 3.11
C ARG A 63 17.39 -0.85 4.55
N ASP A 64 18.43 -0.05 4.76
CA ASP A 64 19.00 0.24 6.08
C ASP A 64 18.52 1.57 6.66
N ALA A 65 17.58 2.25 5.98
CA ALA A 65 16.96 3.46 6.52
C ALA A 65 16.35 3.20 7.91
N PRO A 66 16.38 4.19 8.82
CA PRO A 66 15.81 4.02 10.16
C PRO A 66 14.28 3.81 10.11
N PRO A 67 13.69 3.20 11.15
CA PRO A 67 12.24 3.20 11.36
C PRO A 67 11.70 4.64 11.32
N GLY A 68 10.59 4.87 10.62
CA GLY A 68 10.04 6.21 10.37
C GLY A 68 10.43 6.79 9.01
N GLN A 69 11.67 6.57 8.54
CA GLN A 69 12.09 6.95 7.18
C GLN A 69 11.76 5.87 6.14
N LYS A 70 11.60 4.61 6.56
CA LYS A 70 11.23 3.44 5.74
C LYS A 70 9.78 3.50 5.25
N VAL A 71 9.49 4.41 4.32
CA VAL A 71 8.15 4.64 3.78
C VAL A 71 8.20 4.76 2.25
N GLY A 72 7.22 4.20 1.55
CA GLY A 72 7.21 4.16 0.08
C GLY A 72 7.77 2.84 -0.48
N LEU A 73 8.59 2.93 -1.52
CA LEU A 73 9.18 1.79 -2.23
C LEU A 73 10.50 1.38 -1.57
N ILE A 74 10.41 0.50 -0.56
CA ILE A 74 11.58 0.06 0.21
C ILE A 74 12.42 -0.91 -0.62
N SER A 75 13.68 -0.54 -0.86
CA SER A 75 14.69 -1.32 -1.61
C SER A 75 14.20 -1.79 -2.97
N ALA A 76 13.43 -0.93 -3.66
CA ALA A 76 12.97 -1.25 -5.01
C ALA A 76 14.15 -1.29 -5.99
N TRP A 77 14.37 -2.45 -6.62
CA TRP A 77 15.37 -2.62 -7.66
C TRP A 77 14.94 -2.03 -9.01
N ARG A 78 13.63 -1.98 -9.27
CA ARG A 78 13.02 -1.32 -10.43
C ARG A 78 11.80 -0.54 -9.99
N ALA A 79 11.62 0.65 -10.53
CA ALA A 79 10.49 1.53 -10.27
C ALA A 79 9.78 1.87 -11.59
N ALA A 80 8.85 1.01 -12.02
CA ALA A 80 7.98 1.22 -13.19
C ALA A 80 6.90 0.11 -13.23
N ALA A 81 5.89 0.28 -14.08
CA ALA A 81 4.98 -0.81 -14.43
C ALA A 81 5.79 -2.01 -14.99
N LYS A 82 5.44 -3.23 -14.58
CA LYS A 82 6.06 -4.42 -15.16
C LYS A 82 5.56 -4.55 -16.60
N ALA A 83 6.47 -4.75 -17.54
CA ALA A 83 6.11 -5.19 -18.88
C ALA A 83 5.41 -6.56 -18.78
N ASP A 84 4.37 -6.77 -19.60
CA ASP A 84 3.73 -8.06 -19.72
C ASP A 84 4.77 -9.10 -20.13
N LYS A 85 4.78 -10.24 -19.44
CA LYS A 85 5.53 -11.40 -19.91
C LYS A 85 4.81 -11.92 -21.14
N ALA A 86 5.50 -11.91 -22.29
CA ALA A 86 5.08 -12.66 -23.46
C ALA A 86 4.97 -14.16 -23.14
#